data_AF-A0A7W0HD80-F1
#
_entry.id   AF-A0A7W0HD80-F1
#
_cell.length_a   1.000
_cell.length_b   1.000
_cell.length_c   1.000
_cell.angle_alpha   90.00
_cell.angle_beta   90.00
_cell.angle_gamma   90.00
#
_symmetry.space_group_name_H-M   'P 1'
#
loop_
_entity.id
_entity.type
_entity.pdbx_description
1 polymer ?
#
loop_
_entity_poly.entity_id
_entity_poly.type
_entity_poly.pdbx_seq_one_letter_code
_entity_poly.pdbx_strand_id
1 'polypeptide(L)' 'MLRTLTRIAISRGLFGGSRRWVGIGTVVVGLRALGRLANKEPKLVYSEDLAPGESLVITHLTSHV' A
#
# COMPACT_ATOMS: atom_id res chain seq x y z
N MET A 1 30.25 6.82 -9.82
CA MET A 1 30.02 5.75 -10.82
C MET A 1 28.67 5.03 -10.67
N LEU A 2 28.14 4.84 -9.45
CA LEU A 2 26.83 4.20 -9.22
C LEU A 2 25.61 4.96 -9.78
N ARG A 3 25.66 6.30 -9.84
CA ARG A 3 24.57 7.15 -10.37
C ARG A 3 24.35 7.04 -11.89
N THR A 4 25.39 6.72 -12.66
CA THR A 4 25.27 6.60 -14.12
C THR A 4 24.71 5.24 -14.53
N LEU A 5 25.03 4.18 -13.77
CA LEU A 5 24.48 2.84 -13.98
C LEU A 5 22.98 2.77 -13.68
N THR A 6 22.52 3.42 -12.61
CA THR A 6 21.08 3.51 -12.30
C THR A 6 20.32 4.30 -13.36
N ARG A 7 20.92 5.38 -13.90
CA ARG A 7 20.30 6.17 -14.98
C ARG A 7 20.14 5.37 -16.28
N ILE A 8 21.14 4.56 -16.64
CA ILE A 8 21.11 3.69 -17.83
C ILE A 8 20.17 2.49 -17.63
N ALA A 9 20.12 1.93 -16.42
CA ALA A 9 19.21 0.84 -16.08
C ALA A 9 17.74 1.28 -16.14
N ILE A 10 17.43 2.49 -15.67
CA ILE A 10 16.08 3.08 -15.78
C ILE A 10 15.79 3.44 -17.24
N SER A 11 16.72 4.04 -17.98
CA SER A 11 16.49 4.44 -19.38
C SER A 11 16.35 3.25 -20.33
N ARG A 12 16.93 2.09 -20.03
CA ARG A 12 16.80 0.87 -20.87
C ARG A 12 15.76 -0.13 -20.35
N GLY A 13 15.51 -0.18 -19.04
CA GLY A 13 14.56 -1.10 -18.42
C GLY A 13 13.10 -0.64 -18.49
N LEU A 14 12.85 0.69 -18.42
CA LEU A 14 11.50 1.26 -18.44
C LEU A 14 11.05 1.74 -19.82
N PHE A 15 11.96 2.18 -20.70
CA PHE A 15 11.61 2.79 -22.00
C PHE A 15 11.70 1.84 -23.21
N GLY A 16 12.07 0.57 -23.04
CA GLY A 16 12.27 -0.38 -24.15
C GLY A 16 11.01 -1.08 -24.69
N GLY A 17 9.80 -0.74 -24.24
CA GLY A 17 8.55 -1.33 -24.77
C GLY A 17 8.37 -2.84 -24.51
N SER A 18 9.15 -3.42 -23.60
CA SER A 18 9.11 -4.85 -23.29
C SER A 18 7.94 -5.17 -22.35
N ARG A 19 6.92 -5.86 -22.88
CA ARG A 19 5.81 -6.44 -22.09
C ARG A 19 6.29 -7.27 -20.90
N ARG A 20 7.47 -7.89 -21.01
CA ARG A 20 8.07 -8.70 -19.93
C ARG A 20 8.48 -7.85 -18.74
N TRP A 21 9.11 -6.69 -18.98
CA TRP A 21 9.51 -5.77 -17.91
C TRP A 21 8.30 -5.13 -17.21
N VAL A 22 7.26 -4.80 -17.98
CA VAL A 22 5.98 -4.33 -17.41
C VAL A 22 5.34 -5.42 -16.55
N GLY A 23 5.27 -6.67 -17.03
CA GLY A 23 4.74 -7.78 -16.27
C GLY A 23 5.47 -8.01 -14.94
N ILE A 24 6.80 -7.98 -14.95
CA ILE A 24 7.61 -8.07 -13.73
C ILE A 24 7.30 -6.91 -12.79
N GLY A 25 7.24 -5.67 -13.30
CA GLY A 25 6.89 -4.50 -12.51
C GLY A 25 5.52 -4.62 -11.84
N THR A 26 4.50 -5.05 -12.60
CA THR A 26 3.15 -5.27 -12.09
C THR A 26 3.12 -6.34 -11.00
N VAL A 27 3.81 -7.47 -11.20
CA VAL A 27 3.87 -8.55 -10.20
C VAL A 27 4.53 -8.07 -8.91
N VAL A 28 5.65 -7.36 -9.00
CA VAL A 28 6.37 -6.85 -7.83
C VAL A 28 5.50 -5.83 -7.06
N VAL A 29 4.86 -4.90 -7.77
CA VAL A 29 3.97 -3.90 -7.14
C VAL A 29 2.75 -4.57 -6.51
N GLY A 30 2.15 -5.54 -7.20
CA GLY A 30 1.02 -6.31 -6.71
C GLY A 30 1.34 -7.08 -5.44
N LEU A 31 2.45 -7.82 -5.42
CA LEU A 31 2.92 -8.54 -4.22
C LEU A 31 3.19 -7.59 -3.05
N ARG A 32 3.77 -6.42 -3.30
CA ARG A 32 4.02 -5.41 -2.26
C ARG A 32 2.72 -4.81 -1.72
N ALA A 33 1.72 -4.59 -2.56
CA ALA A 33 0.41 -4.11 -2.16
C ALA A 33 -0.32 -5.16 -1.31
N LEU A 34 -0.33 -6.43 -1.75
CA LEU A 34 -0.92 -7.54 -1.01
C LEU A 34 -0.26 -7.73 0.36
N GLY A 35 1.08 -7.68 0.43
CA GLY A 35 1.80 -7.75 1.70
C GLY A 35 1.48 -6.60 2.65
N ARG A 36 1.16 -5.41 2.13
CA ARG A 36 0.70 -4.28 2.96
C ARG A 36 -0.73 -4.43 3.45
N LEU A 37 -1.61 -5.06 2.68
CA LEU A 37 -2.97 -5.37 3.14
C LEU A 37 -2.96 -6.50 4.18
N ALA A 38 -2.17 -7.55 3.94
CA ALA A 38 -2.09 -8.70 4.85
C ALA A 38 -1.46 -8.35 6.21
N ASN A 39 -0.49 -7.42 6.25
CA ASN A 39 0.13 -6.96 7.50
C ASN A 39 -0.67 -5.86 8.24
N LYS A 40 -1.83 -5.45 7.74
CA LYS A 40 -2.76 -4.65 8.56
C LYS A 40 -3.47 -5.60 9.50
N GLU A 41 -2.79 -6.06 10.55
CA GLU A 41 -3.50 -6.62 11.70
C GLU A 41 -4.38 -5.50 12.27
N PRO A 42 -5.72 -5.62 12.20
CA PRO A 42 -6.60 -4.63 12.78
C PRO A 42 -6.38 -4.64 14.29
N LYS A 43 -5.72 -3.61 14.82
CA LYS A 43 -5.58 -3.43 16.26
C LYS A 43 -6.95 -3.10 16.83
N LEU A 44 -7.51 -4.00 17.64
CA LEU A 44 -8.72 -3.73 18.40
C LEU A 44 -8.40 -2.59 19.39
N VAL A 45 -8.95 -1.40 19.11
CA VAL A 45 -8.74 -0.20 19.95
C VAL A 45 -9.88 0.04 20.93
N TYR A 46 -11.06 -0.50 20.65
CA TYR A 46 -12.25 -0.34 21.48
C TYR A 46 -13.18 -1.53 21.30
N SER A 47 -13.74 -2.02 22.41
CA SER A 47 -14.74 -3.09 22.46
C SER A 47 -15.66 -2.83 23.64
N GLU A 48 -16.97 -2.86 23.40
CA GLU A 48 -17.99 -2.64 24.41
C GLU A 48 -19.26 -3.40 24.01
N ASP A 49 -19.97 -3.95 24.99
CA ASP A 49 -21.26 -4.60 24.80
C ASP A 49 -22.38 -3.55 24.90
N LEU A 50 -23.23 -3.46 23.88
CA LEU A 50 -24.35 -2.52 23.84
C LEU A 50 -25.64 -3.17 24.36
N ALA A 51 -26.26 -2.54 25.34
CA ALA A 51 -27.57 -2.93 25.87
C ALA A 51 -28.73 -2.32 25.04
N PRO A 52 -29.95 -2.88 25.13
CA PRO A 52 -31.11 -2.31 24.45
C PRO A 52 -31.37 -0.85 24.86
N GLY A 53 -31.39 0.05 23.87
CA GLY A 53 -31.56 1.49 24.09
C GLY A 53 -30.26 2.29 24.10
N GLU A 54 -29.10 1.64 24.11
CA GLU A 54 -27.81 2.32 23.96
C GLU A 54 -27.47 2.58 22.48
N SER A 55 -26.59 3.55 22.23
CA SER A 55 -26.17 3.93 20.88
C SER A 55 -24.71 4.35 20.87
N LEU A 56 -23.95 3.78 19.93
CA LEU A 56 -22.55 4.11 19.68
C LEU A 56 -22.45 5.01 18.44
N VAL A 57 -21.90 6.22 18.61
CA VAL A 57 -21.67 7.16 17.49
C VAL A 57 -20.18 7.23 17.19
N ILE A 58 -19.77 6.70 16.04
CA ILE A 58 -18.39 6.79 15.56
C ILE A 58 -18.23 8.07 14.74
N THR A 59 -17.40 9.01 15.21
CA THR A 59 -17.08 10.25 14.51
C THR A 59 -15.60 10.26 14.09
N HIS A 60 -15.31 10.77 12.88
CA HIS A 60 -13.95 10.97 12.42
C HIS A 60 -13.50 12.41 12.69
N LEU A 61 -12.48 12.58 13.54
CA LEU A 61 -11.81 13.86 13.70
C LEU A 61 -10.76 13.99 12.59
N THR A 62 -11.08 14.70 11.51
CA THR A 62 -10.07 15.05 10.51
C THR A 62 -9.12 16.07 11.12
N SER A 63 -7.95 15.62 11.59
CA SER A 63 -6.88 16.50 12.04
C SER A 63 -6.20 17.13 10.83
N HIS A 64 -6.57 18.37 10.50
CA HIS A 64 -5.73 19.21 9.66
C HIS A 64 -4.53 19.67 10.52
N VAL A 65 -3.34 19.18 10.19
CA VAL A 65 -2.03 19.66 10.68
C VAL A 65 -1.27 20.18 9.47
#